data_AF-A0A2D6XAT2-F1
#
_entry.id   AF-A0A2D6XAT2-F1
#
_cell.length_a   1.000
_cell.length_b   1.000
_cell.length_c   1.000
_cell.angle_alpha   90.00
_cell.angle_beta   90.00
_cell.angle_gamma   90.00
#
_symmetry.space_group_name_H-M   'P 1'
#
loop_
_entity.id
_entity.type
_entity.pdbx_description
1 polymer ?
#
loop_
_entity_poly.entity_id
_entity_poly.type
_entity_poly.pdbx_seq_one_letter_code
_entity_poly.pdbx_strand_id
1 'polypeptide(L)'
;MTAFKENYNDIKWTTAPQARKAEVDYSSKRSHLTASYIAGDYRPYECPITGKTIDGRREHRENLELHGCRILEKGEFEDVKKNGRKNIEASMDAAIDKSVDAIAHQIDL
;
A
#
# COMPACT_ATOMS: atom_id res chain seq x y z
N MET A 1 49.50 -10.88 26.87
CA MET A 1 48.03 -11.02 26.65
C MET A 1 47.31 -10.92 28.00
N THR A 2 47.35 -9.78 28.69
CA THR A 2 46.77 -9.68 30.05
C THR A 2 46.38 -8.24 30.45
N ALA A 3 46.24 -7.30 29.51
CA ALA A 3 45.85 -5.92 29.85
C ALA A 3 44.32 -5.68 29.89
N PHE A 4 43.49 -6.67 29.53
CA PHE A 4 42.03 -6.51 29.42
C PHE A 4 41.23 -7.04 30.62
N LYS A 5 41.86 -7.78 31.55
CA LYS A 5 41.13 -8.55 32.58
C LYS A 5 41.01 -7.84 33.92
N GLU A 6 41.76 -6.76 34.16
CA GLU A 6 41.81 -6.10 35.47
C GLU A 6 40.77 -4.98 35.63
N ASN A 7 40.15 -4.48 34.55
CA ASN A 7 39.26 -3.31 34.61
C ASN A 7 37.80 -3.64 35.01
N TYR A 8 37.40 -4.91 35.09
CA TYR A 8 36.03 -5.29 35.41
C TYR A 8 35.77 -5.55 36.90
N ASN A 9 36.83 -5.70 37.71
CA ASN A 9 36.69 -6.10 39.11
C ASN A 9 36.46 -4.92 40.08
N ASP A 10 36.71 -3.68 39.65
CA ASP A 10 36.55 -2.47 40.48
C ASP A 10 35.22 -1.72 40.24
N ILE A 11 34.35 -2.23 39.38
CA ILE A 11 33.03 -1.63 39.14
C ILE A 11 32.12 -1.96 40.34
N LYS A 12 31.99 -1.01 41.27
CA LYS A 12 31.03 -1.12 42.38
C LYS A 12 29.61 -0.79 41.88
N TRP A 13 28.84 -1.82 41.58
CA TRP A 13 27.43 -1.75 41.14
C TRP A 13 26.43 -1.39 42.26
N THR A 14 26.82 -0.63 43.28
CA THR A 14 25.99 -0.34 44.47
C THR A 14 25.46 1.08 44.54
N THR A 15 25.59 1.90 43.49
CA THR A 15 24.89 3.18 43.43
C THR A 15 23.53 2.96 42.79
N ALA A 16 22.51 2.70 43.61
CA ALA A 16 21.13 2.82 43.14
C ALA A 16 20.97 4.21 42.49
N PRO A 17 20.48 4.33 41.24
CA PRO A 17 20.30 5.62 40.62
C PRO A 17 19.31 6.39 41.50
N GLN A 18 19.74 7.53 42.05
CA GLN A 18 18.84 8.44 42.72
C GLN A 18 17.81 8.87 41.67
N ALA A 19 16.60 8.33 41.77
CA ALA A 19 15.49 8.71 40.93
C ALA A 19 15.18 10.18 41.22
N ARG A 20 15.82 11.09 40.47
CA ARG A 20 15.37 12.47 40.40
C ARG A 20 13.98 12.40 39.79
N LYS A 21 12.94 12.54 40.62
CA LYS A 21 11.58 12.74 40.14
C LYS A 21 11.62 14.04 39.34
N ALA A 22 11.66 13.93 38.02
CA ALA A 22 11.39 15.08 37.17
C ALA A 22 9.91 15.42 37.43
N GLU A 23 9.65 16.46 38.23
CA GLU A 23 8.34 17.08 38.26
C GLU A 23 8.11 17.69 36.87
N VAL A 24 7.39 16.96 36.03
CA VAL A 24 6.91 17.49 34.76
C VAL A 24 5.65 18.29 35.09
N ASP A 25 5.79 19.61 35.15
CA ASP A 25 4.67 20.54 35.32
C ASP A 25 3.68 20.36 34.15
N TYR A 26 2.53 19.76 34.45
CA TYR A 26 1.42 19.51 33.53
C TYR A 26 0.62 20.79 33.28
N SER A 27 1.29 21.90 32.97
CA SER A 27 0.68 23.20 32.71
C SER A 27 1.14 23.77 31.38
N SER A 28 1.09 22.94 30.33
CA SER A 28 1.14 23.43 28.96
C SER A 28 -0.02 22.83 28.18
N LYS A 29 -1.16 23.51 28.26
CA LYS A 29 -2.24 23.38 27.28
C LYS A 29 -1.77 23.94 25.93
N ARG A 30 -0.75 23.33 25.32
CA ARG A 30 -0.55 23.44 23.87
C ARG A 30 -1.58 22.52 23.26
N SER A 31 -2.65 23.08 22.72
CA SER A 31 -3.47 22.34 21.76
C SER A 31 -2.50 21.75 20.74
N HIS A 32 -2.43 20.42 20.68
CA HIS A 32 -1.69 19.74 19.63
C HIS A 32 -2.40 20.05 18.32
N LEU A 33 -2.11 21.23 17.75
CA LEU A 33 -2.43 21.52 16.36
C LEU A 33 -1.59 20.53 15.57
N THR A 34 -2.23 19.47 15.12
CA THR A 34 -1.62 18.51 14.21
C THR A 34 -1.24 19.25 12.94
N ALA A 35 -0.03 19.00 12.43
CA ALA A 35 0.38 19.58 11.16
C ALA A 35 -0.63 19.19 10.07
N SER A 36 -0.91 20.11 9.14
CA SER A 36 -1.79 19.83 8.01
C SER A 36 -1.27 18.64 7.21
N TYR A 37 -2.16 17.69 6.90
CA TYR A 37 -1.82 16.54 6.07
C TYR A 37 -1.84 16.94 4.59
N ILE A 38 -0.66 16.94 3.95
CA ILE A 38 -0.52 17.16 2.51
C ILE A 38 -0.46 15.81 1.82
N ALA A 39 -1.50 15.47 1.06
CA ALA A 39 -1.51 14.25 0.25
C ALA A 39 -0.64 14.44 -1.01
N GLY A 40 0.41 13.63 -1.14
CA GLY A 40 1.24 13.58 -2.34
C GLY A 40 0.45 13.18 -3.58
N ASP A 41 0.97 13.53 -4.76
CA ASP A 41 0.35 13.14 -6.02
C ASP A 41 0.68 11.68 -6.40
N TYR A 42 0.03 11.18 -7.44
CA TYR A 42 0.34 9.86 -7.99
C TYR A 42 1.77 9.82 -8.55
N ARG A 43 2.41 8.65 -8.38
CA ARG A 43 3.74 8.43 -8.96
C ARG A 43 3.62 8.35 -10.49
N PRO A 44 4.61 8.88 -11.23
CA PRO A 44 4.65 8.72 -12.67
C PRO A 44 4.64 7.24 -13.07
N TYR A 45 3.86 6.89 -14.09
CA TYR A 45 3.83 5.54 -14.65
C TYR A 45 3.66 5.57 -16.17
N GLU A 46 4.07 4.50 -16.86
CA GLU A 46 3.83 4.35 -18.28
C GLU A 46 2.48 3.69 -18.54
N CYS A 47 1.66 4.30 -19.40
CA CYS A 47 0.39 3.74 -19.81
C CYS A 47 0.61 2.42 -20.58
N PRO A 48 0.01 1.29 -20.16
CA PRO A 48 0.23 0.00 -20.81
C PRO A 48 -0.35 -0.06 -22.24
N ILE A 49 -1.29 0.83 -22.57
CA ILE A 49 -1.95 0.84 -23.88
C ILE A 49 -1.17 1.74 -24.86
N THR A 50 -0.69 2.89 -24.40
CA THR A 50 -0.12 3.93 -25.28
C THR A 50 1.39 4.14 -25.12
N GLY A 51 2.01 3.62 -24.05
CA GLY A 51 3.41 3.84 -23.72
C GLY A 51 3.74 5.28 -23.27
N LYS A 52 2.75 6.15 -23.12
CA LYS A 52 2.97 7.53 -22.64
C LYS A 52 3.21 7.53 -21.14
N THR A 53 4.17 8.34 -20.69
CA THR A 53 4.35 8.63 -19.27
C THR A 53 3.21 9.53 -18.80
N ILE A 54 2.56 9.13 -17.71
CA ILE A 54 1.47 9.84 -17.06
C ILE A 54 1.96 10.27 -15.69
N ASP A 55 1.85 11.56 -15.39
CA ASP A 55 2.23 12.11 -14.09
C ASP A 55 1.07 12.84 -13.41
N GLY A 56 0.88 12.49 -12.13
CA GLY A 56 -0.13 13.10 -11.28
C GLY A 56 -1.59 12.67 -11.53
N ARG A 57 -2.46 13.14 -10.65
CA ARG A 57 -3.89 12.75 -10.60
C ARG A 57 -4.71 13.21 -11.78
N ARG A 58 -4.37 14.37 -12.36
CA ARG A 58 -5.14 14.95 -13.47
C ARG A 58 -4.92 14.15 -14.75
N GLU A 59 -3.66 13.93 -15.13
CA GLU A 59 -3.31 13.16 -16.33
C GLU A 59 -3.77 11.71 -16.23
N HIS A 60 -3.69 11.12 -15.03
CA HIS A 60 -4.25 9.80 -14.78
C HIS A 60 -5.74 9.72 -15.13
N ARG A 61 -6.54 10.71 -14.70
CA ARG A 61 -7.98 10.75 -14.99
C ARG A 61 -8.27 10.94 -16.46
N GLU A 62 -7.58 11.88 -17.11
CA GLU A 62 -7.72 12.15 -18.54
C GLU A 62 -7.38 10.89 -19.38
N ASN A 63 -6.33 10.16 -19.01
CA ASN A 63 -5.99 8.90 -19.67
C ASN A 63 -7.04 7.80 -19.44
N LEU A 64 -7.61 7.70 -18.23
CA LEU A 64 -8.70 6.75 -17.99
C LEU A 64 -9.92 7.08 -18.86
N GLU A 65 -10.32 8.35 -18.92
CA GLU A 65 -11.44 8.81 -19.75
C GLU A 65 -11.22 8.50 -21.24
N LEU A 66 -10.01 8.73 -21.76
CA LEU A 66 -9.63 8.40 -23.15
C LEU A 66 -9.80 6.91 -23.49
N HIS A 67 -9.60 6.02 -22.51
CA HIS A 67 -9.74 4.58 -22.67
C HIS A 67 -11.09 4.04 -22.19
N GLY A 68 -12.06 4.91 -21.94
CA GLY A 68 -13.40 4.51 -21.46
C GLY A 68 -13.39 3.91 -20.06
N CYS A 69 -12.34 4.16 -19.28
CA CYS A 69 -12.18 3.72 -17.90
C CYS A 69 -12.51 4.86 -16.92
N ARG A 70 -12.75 4.51 -15.66
CA ARG A 70 -12.98 5.47 -14.56
C ARG A 70 -12.13 5.14 -13.33
N ILE A 71 -12.00 6.12 -12.45
CA ILE A 71 -11.39 5.91 -11.13
C ILE A 71 -12.35 5.05 -10.29
N LEU A 72 -11.79 4.04 -9.62
CA LEU A 72 -12.54 3.19 -8.70
C LEU A 72 -13.05 4.01 -7.51
N GLU A 73 -14.32 3.80 -7.16
CA GLU A 73 -14.90 4.41 -5.96
C GLU A 73 -14.42 3.70 -4.69
N LYS A 74 -14.62 4.36 -3.53
CA LYS A 74 -14.26 3.77 -2.24
C LYS A 74 -15.04 2.48 -2.02
N GLY A 75 -14.33 1.40 -1.69
CA GLY A 75 -14.89 0.05 -1.49
C GLY A 75 -14.77 -0.83 -2.73
N GLU A 76 -14.87 -0.28 -3.95
CA GLU A 76 -14.76 -1.08 -5.18
C GLU A 76 -13.39 -1.74 -5.32
N PHE A 77 -12.32 -1.04 -4.92
CA PHE A 77 -10.98 -1.62 -4.92
C PHE A 77 -10.87 -2.81 -3.97
N GLU A 78 -11.52 -2.75 -2.81
CA GLU A 78 -11.50 -3.83 -1.83
C GLU A 78 -12.29 -5.04 -2.34
N ASP A 79 -13.43 -4.79 -2.98
CA ASP A 79 -14.25 -5.81 -3.62
C ASP A 79 -13.53 -6.47 -4.81
N VAL A 80 -12.88 -5.68 -5.66
CA VAL A 80 -12.05 -6.20 -6.76
C VAL A 80 -10.86 -6.98 -6.21
N LYS A 81 -10.21 -6.50 -5.15
CA LYS A 81 -9.09 -7.23 -4.54
C LYS A 81 -9.54 -8.56 -3.94
N LYS A 82 -10.73 -8.61 -3.34
CA LYS A 82 -11.25 -9.81 -2.68
C LYS A 82 -11.84 -10.82 -3.68
N ASN A 83 -12.60 -10.34 -4.66
CA ASN A 83 -13.43 -11.17 -5.54
C ASN A 83 -12.97 -11.16 -7.00
N GLY A 84 -12.08 -10.25 -7.38
CA GLY A 84 -11.69 -10.03 -8.79
C GLY A 84 -11.16 -11.30 -9.46
N ARG A 85 -10.31 -12.07 -8.78
CA ARG A 85 -9.77 -13.32 -9.35
C ARG A 85 -10.86 -14.35 -9.63
N LYS A 86 -11.79 -14.53 -8.68
CA LYS A 86 -12.93 -15.45 -8.83
C LYS A 86 -13.84 -15.04 -10.00
N ASN A 87 -14.09 -13.74 -10.14
CA ASN A 87 -14.92 -13.22 -11.23
C ASN A 87 -14.25 -13.42 -12.59
N ILE A 88 -12.92 -13.24 -12.68
CA ILE A 88 -12.16 -13.48 -13.90
C ILE A 88 -12.18 -14.97 -14.26
N GLU A 89 -11.85 -15.85 -13.30
CA GLU A 89 -11.87 -17.31 -13.49
C GLU A 89 -13.25 -17.78 -13.97
N ALA A 90 -14.33 -17.38 -13.29
CA ALA A 90 -15.70 -17.74 -13.69
C ALA A 90 -16.08 -17.21 -15.08
N SER A 91 -15.63 -16.01 -15.45
CA SER A 91 -15.87 -15.47 -16.79
C SER A 91 -15.11 -16.23 -17.88
N MET A 92 -13.91 -16.72 -17.56
CA MET A 92 -13.07 -17.46 -18.48
C MET A 92 -13.62 -18.87 -18.69
N ASP A 93 -14.04 -19.54 -17.62
CA ASP A 93 -14.69 -20.86 -17.68
C ASP A 93 -15.96 -20.80 -18.56
N ALA A 94 -16.82 -19.80 -18.33
CA ALA A 94 -18.02 -19.61 -19.15
C ALA A 94 -17.72 -19.27 -20.62
N ALA A 95 -16.58 -18.64 -20.91
CA ALA A 95 -16.14 -18.38 -22.28
C ALA A 95 -15.60 -19.66 -22.94
N ILE A 96 -14.90 -20.51 -22.18
CA ILE A 96 -14.41 -21.81 -22.65
C ILE A 96 -15.59 -22.71 -23.01
N ASP A 97 -16.60 -22.83 -22.16
CA ASP A 97 -17.79 -23.65 -22.44
C ASP A 97 -18.46 -23.25 -23.76
N LYS A 98 -18.70 -21.95 -23.95
CA LYS A 98 -19.27 -21.41 -25.20
C LYS A 98 -18.40 -21.70 -26.42
N SER A 99 -17.08 -21.67 -26.25
CA SER A 99 -16.14 -21.95 -27.34
C SER A 99 -16.15 -23.43 -27.72
N VAL A 100 -16.28 -24.34 -26.74
CA VAL A 100 -16.38 -25.79 -26.96
C VAL A 100 -17.67 -26.12 -27.69
N ASP A 101 -18.81 -25.54 -27.27
CA ASP A 101 -20.11 -25.74 -27.94
C ASP A 101 -20.06 -25.29 -29.41
N ALA A 102 -19.44 -24.13 -29.69
CA ALA A 102 -19.28 -23.62 -31.04
C ALA A 102 -18.42 -24.56 -31.92
N ILE A 103 -17.35 -25.14 -31.36
CA ILE A 103 -16.50 -26.08 -32.07
C ILE A 103 -17.24 -27.40 -32.33
N ALA A 104 -18.00 -27.91 -31.36
CA ALA A 104 -18.80 -29.13 -31.52
C ALA A 104 -19.80 -29.00 -32.68
N HIS A 105 -20.53 -27.89 -32.74
CA HIS A 105 -21.43 -27.60 -33.86
C HIS A 105 -20.73 -27.51 -35.22
N GLN A 106 -19.45 -27.14 -35.27
CA GLN A 106 -18.68 -27.07 -36.50
C GLN A 106 -18.18 -28.43 -36.98
N ILE A 107 -17.99 -29.40 -36.06
CA ILE A 107 -17.56 -30.77 -36.39
C ILE A 107 -18.73 -31.63 -36.89
N ASP A 108 -19.95 -31.34 -36.43
CA ASP A 108 -21.18 -32.05 -36.84
C ASP A 108 -21.71 -31.66 -38.23
N LEU A 109 -21.07 -30.69 -38.92
CA LEU A 109 -21.36 -30.27 -40.31
C LEU A 109 -20.40 -30.92 -41.31
#